data_AF-A0A3D0UQR4-F1
#
_entry.id   AF-A0A3D0UQR4-F1
#
_cell.length_a   1.000
_cell.length_b   1.000
_cell.length_c   1.000
_cell.angle_alpha   90.00
_cell.angle_beta   90.00
_cell.angle_gamma   90.00
#
_symmetry.space_group_name_H-M   'P 1'
#
loop_
_entity.id
_entity.type
_entity.pdbx_description
1 polymer ?
#
loop_
_entity_poly.entity_id
_entity_poly.type
_entity_poly.pdbx_seq_one_letter_code
_entity_poly.pdbx_strand_id
1 'polypeptide(L)'
;AFFEADEWAGLADWETELAPHYQTANRMLGVSENPKFWPADQILLDIAKELGQEGTFEPTPVSIYFGEPGKTVPDPYFAGEGPERTGCIHCGGCMVGCRHNAKNSLDKNYLYFAEKWGAEVQPEANAVDIRPLYGKRPDNARYEVVYERTTDWIFKRRKSIWARNVVVSAGVLGTIELLLKCRDETKSLPKLSRQIGVRVRSNSEALMGVTAYDDAVDYSEGVAISSHFWIDEVTSVEPVRYSPGSSFMRSLTLPLIKMEGSFGKRLVELIMAGIRNPLDLLSVRILPGWAQKNTVILVMQTVENRMHLKQGRSIWTLFRKGLVSERDKRLPIPAVIDVGRRVVDRFAEKARGAPWSGISDVLLNTPATAHILGGCSIGEDETQGVVDINHEVFNYPGLYVADGSVISANLGVNPSLTITAMTERAMSCIPAAAEIEEYPPLLPPAVHMPTVDLRRQERRRRIALFGLFAIPITLIGVFIFLRKT
;
A
#
# COMPACT_ATOMS: atom_id res chain seq x y z
N ALA A 1 -7.33 -15.20 11.70
CA ALA A 1 -7.33 -13.70 11.64
C ALA A 1 -6.82 -13.11 10.30
N PHE A 2 -5.67 -13.51 9.73
CA PHE A 2 -5.26 -13.12 8.36
C PHE A 2 -5.50 -14.22 7.31
N PHE A 3 -4.97 -15.42 7.55
CA PHE A 3 -5.10 -16.57 6.65
C PHE A 3 -6.56 -17.03 6.46
N GLU A 4 -7.40 -16.75 7.46
CA GLU A 4 -8.82 -17.11 7.50
C GLU A 4 -9.74 -15.96 7.02
N ALA A 5 -9.19 -14.86 6.49
CA ALA A 5 -10.01 -13.75 6.05
C ALA A 5 -10.92 -14.18 4.88
N ASP A 6 -12.22 -13.85 5.00
CA ASP A 6 -13.27 -14.30 4.07
C ASP A 6 -12.96 -14.02 2.60
N GLU A 7 -12.19 -12.96 2.31
CA GLU A 7 -11.86 -12.54 0.96
C GLU A 7 -10.99 -13.53 0.16
N TRP A 8 -10.23 -14.40 0.85
CA TRP A 8 -9.26 -15.26 0.18
C TRP A 8 -9.07 -16.63 0.84
N ALA A 9 -9.59 -16.86 2.05
CA ALA A 9 -9.45 -18.14 2.77
C ALA A 9 -9.93 -19.35 1.97
N GLY A 10 -10.91 -19.17 1.07
CA GLY A 10 -11.42 -20.25 0.21
C GLY A 10 -10.51 -20.64 -0.97
N LEU A 11 -9.43 -19.89 -1.23
CA LEU A 11 -8.58 -20.09 -2.41
C LEU A 11 -7.43 -21.08 -2.16
N ALA A 12 -6.89 -21.13 -0.93
CA ALA A 12 -5.85 -22.06 -0.52
C ALA A 12 -5.72 -22.10 1.02
N ASP A 13 -5.03 -23.12 1.52
CA ASP A 13 -4.51 -23.12 2.90
C ASP A 13 -3.27 -22.21 2.97
N TRP A 14 -3.52 -20.92 3.18
CA TRP A 14 -2.49 -19.88 3.11
C TRP A 14 -1.42 -20.00 4.18
N GLU A 15 -1.74 -20.55 5.34
CA GLU A 15 -0.75 -20.74 6.41
C GLU A 15 0.28 -21.78 5.98
N THR A 16 -0.18 -22.95 5.54
CA THR A 16 0.68 -24.03 5.05
C THR A 16 1.44 -23.60 3.79
N GLU A 17 0.75 -22.97 2.85
CA GLU A 17 1.30 -22.53 1.57
C GLU A 17 2.40 -21.47 1.76
N LEU A 18 2.22 -20.49 2.65
CA LEU A 18 3.19 -19.40 2.86
C LEU A 18 4.32 -19.74 3.82
N ALA A 19 4.17 -20.75 4.69
CA ALA A 19 5.18 -21.15 5.67
C ALA A 19 6.62 -21.28 5.10
N PRO A 20 6.88 -22.02 4.00
CA PRO A 20 8.23 -22.11 3.44
C PRO A 20 8.74 -20.75 2.91
N HIS A 21 7.85 -19.90 2.40
CA HIS A 21 8.22 -18.59 1.88
C HIS A 21 8.50 -17.57 2.99
N TYR A 22 7.83 -17.69 4.15
CA TYR A 22 8.22 -16.96 5.36
C TYR A 22 9.61 -17.35 5.84
N GLN A 23 10.00 -18.63 5.76
CA GLN A 23 11.36 -19.05 6.10
C GLN A 23 12.40 -18.42 5.17
N THR A 24 12.13 -18.43 3.85
CA THR A 24 13.00 -17.77 2.86
C THR A 24 13.09 -16.27 3.11
N ALA A 25 11.96 -15.59 3.34
CA ALA A 25 11.92 -14.16 3.62
C ALA A 25 12.68 -13.81 4.90
N ASN A 26 12.50 -14.58 5.99
CA ASN A 26 13.25 -14.39 7.24
C ASN A 26 14.77 -14.50 7.03
N ARG A 27 15.20 -15.51 6.26
CA ARG A 27 16.61 -15.72 5.92
C ARG A 27 17.14 -14.55 5.07
N MET A 28 16.45 -14.20 3.99
CA MET A 28 16.89 -13.15 3.06
C MET A 28 16.89 -11.76 3.69
N LEU A 29 15.92 -11.46 4.55
CA LEU A 29 15.87 -10.20 5.28
C LEU A 29 16.84 -10.17 6.47
N GLY A 30 17.47 -11.29 6.83
CA GLY A 30 18.41 -11.38 7.94
C GLY A 30 17.76 -11.03 9.27
N VAL A 31 16.56 -11.56 9.50
CA VAL A 31 15.74 -11.25 10.69
C VAL A 31 16.47 -11.71 11.96
N SER A 32 16.52 -10.83 12.95
CA SER A 32 17.08 -11.09 14.27
C SER A 32 16.24 -10.40 15.34
N GLU A 33 16.15 -11.00 16.52
CA GLU A 33 15.46 -10.38 17.64
C GLU A 33 16.23 -9.16 18.15
N ASN A 34 15.50 -8.11 18.51
CA ASN A 34 16.10 -6.97 19.17
C ASN A 34 16.70 -7.40 20.54
N PRO A 35 18.02 -7.24 20.76
CA PRO A 35 18.70 -7.84 21.91
C PRO A 35 18.56 -7.03 23.21
N LYS A 36 18.00 -5.82 23.14
CA LYS A 36 17.99 -4.87 24.26
C LYS A 36 16.76 -3.97 24.25
N PHE A 37 16.13 -3.83 25.41
CA PHE A 37 15.07 -2.85 25.65
C PHE A 37 15.62 -1.49 26.12
N TRP A 38 14.85 -0.45 25.84
CA TRP A 38 15.16 0.95 26.10
C TRP A 38 14.06 1.60 26.95
N PRO A 39 14.20 2.87 27.39
CA PRO A 39 13.25 3.48 28.31
C PRO A 39 11.79 3.44 27.84
N ALA A 40 11.52 3.65 26.54
CA ALA A 40 10.17 3.51 25.98
C ALA A 40 9.60 2.09 26.13
N ASP A 41 10.45 1.08 25.91
CA ASP A 41 10.06 -0.34 26.01
C ASP A 41 9.71 -0.70 27.47
N GLN A 42 10.47 -0.17 28.44
CA GLN A 42 10.19 -0.39 29.85
C GLN A 42 8.84 0.22 30.27
N ILE A 43 8.52 1.42 29.79
CA ILE A 43 7.21 2.05 30.04
C ILE A 43 6.09 1.20 29.45
N LEU A 44 6.25 0.69 28.22
CA LEU A 44 5.25 -0.19 27.60
C LEU A 44 5.11 -1.52 28.33
N LEU A 45 6.20 -2.13 28.79
CA LEU A 45 6.15 -3.35 29.62
C LEU A 45 5.37 -3.11 30.92
N ASP A 46 5.59 -1.97 31.58
CA ASP A 46 4.85 -1.61 32.79
C ASP A 46 3.35 -1.41 32.49
N ILE A 47 3.01 -0.82 31.34
CA ILE A 47 1.62 -0.68 30.91
C ILE A 47 1.02 -2.06 30.58
N ALA A 48 1.75 -2.94 29.90
CA ALA A 48 1.31 -4.30 29.60
C ALA A 48 1.00 -5.07 30.89
N LYS A 49 1.83 -4.92 31.93
CA LYS A 49 1.58 -5.47 33.28
C LYS A 49 0.32 -4.93 33.92
N GLU A 50 0.10 -3.61 33.89
CA GLU A 50 -1.12 -2.98 34.41
C GLU A 50 -2.38 -3.48 33.71
N LEU A 51 -2.27 -3.85 32.44
CA LEU A 51 -3.36 -4.39 31.62
C LEU A 51 -3.49 -5.92 31.70
N GLY A 52 -2.60 -6.61 32.42
CA GLY A 52 -2.58 -8.07 32.50
C GLY A 52 -2.13 -8.78 31.21
N GLN A 53 -1.43 -8.08 30.32
CA GLN A 53 -0.99 -8.54 29.00
C GLN A 53 0.53 -8.76 28.90
N GLU A 54 1.25 -8.83 30.02
CA GLU A 54 2.71 -8.99 30.03
C GLU A 54 3.19 -10.25 29.29
N GLY A 55 2.37 -11.30 29.24
CA GLY A 55 2.68 -12.56 28.55
C GLY A 55 2.73 -12.43 27.01
N THR A 56 2.28 -11.30 26.47
CA THR A 56 2.34 -10.99 25.03
C THR A 56 3.45 -10.00 24.69
N PHE A 57 4.19 -9.50 25.69
CA PHE A 57 5.25 -8.53 25.49
C PHE A 57 6.53 -9.22 25.04
N GLU A 58 7.00 -8.87 23.85
CA GLU A 58 8.13 -9.54 23.21
C GLU A 58 9.05 -8.55 22.48
N PRO A 59 10.36 -8.85 22.38
CA PRO A 59 11.26 -8.13 21.50
C PRO A 59 10.82 -8.30 20.04
N THR A 60 10.96 -7.25 19.25
CA THR A 60 10.56 -7.32 17.83
C THR A 60 11.61 -8.03 16.98
N PRO A 61 11.19 -8.92 16.06
CA PRO A 61 12.07 -9.43 15.02
C PRO A 61 12.32 -8.33 13.97
N VAL A 62 13.59 -7.99 13.74
CA VAL A 62 14.00 -6.88 12.87
C VAL A 62 15.15 -7.25 11.93
N SER A 63 15.19 -6.61 10.76
CA SER A 63 16.25 -6.77 9.75
C SER A 63 17.45 -5.86 10.03
N ILE A 64 18.11 -6.08 11.16
CA ILE A 64 19.25 -5.27 11.64
C ILE A 64 20.39 -6.20 12.06
N TYR A 65 21.60 -5.87 11.63
CA TYR A 65 22.79 -6.54 12.13
C TYR A 65 23.23 -5.91 13.45
N PHE A 66 23.10 -6.63 14.56
CA PHE A 66 23.48 -6.11 15.88
C PHE A 66 24.99 -6.16 16.11
N GLY A 67 25.64 -7.33 15.97
CA GLY A 67 27.11 -7.47 15.98
C GLY A 67 27.82 -6.75 17.13
N GLU A 68 29.12 -6.48 16.95
CA GLU A 68 29.85 -5.53 17.81
C GLU A 68 29.55 -4.09 17.30
N PRO A 69 29.02 -3.18 18.15
CA PRO A 69 28.60 -1.85 17.71
C PRO A 69 29.70 -1.08 16.95
N GLY A 70 29.38 -0.61 15.75
CA GLY A 70 30.29 0.17 14.90
C GLY A 70 31.38 -0.64 14.21
N LYS A 71 31.48 -1.95 14.45
CA LYS A 71 32.45 -2.83 13.79
C LYS A 71 31.89 -3.41 12.50
N THR A 72 32.62 -3.22 11.41
CA THR A 72 32.32 -3.83 10.12
C THR A 72 32.88 -5.25 10.05
N VAL A 73 32.05 -6.18 9.58
CA VAL A 73 32.42 -7.57 9.32
C VAL A 73 32.05 -7.94 7.88
N PRO A 74 32.72 -8.95 7.28
CA PRO A 74 32.24 -9.59 6.05
C PRO A 74 30.80 -10.08 6.21
N ASP A 75 30.12 -10.34 5.09
CA ASP A 75 28.69 -10.69 5.08
C ASP A 75 28.31 -11.75 6.13
N PRO A 76 27.52 -11.37 7.16
CA PRO A 76 27.16 -12.25 8.25
C PRO A 76 25.92 -13.12 7.94
N TYR A 77 25.26 -12.92 6.79
CA TYR A 77 23.96 -13.53 6.49
C TYR A 77 24.03 -14.63 5.44
N PHE A 78 24.87 -14.48 4.41
CA PHE A 78 24.87 -15.34 3.22
C PHE A 78 26.21 -16.03 2.98
N ALA A 79 26.85 -16.48 4.07
CA ALA A 79 28.12 -17.21 4.03
C ALA A 79 29.25 -16.47 3.27
N GLY A 80 29.24 -15.13 3.31
CA GLY A 80 30.25 -14.30 2.68
C GLY A 80 29.90 -13.83 1.26
N GLU A 81 28.77 -14.27 0.70
CA GLU A 81 28.38 -13.94 -0.67
C GLU A 81 27.67 -12.58 -0.80
N GLY A 82 27.14 -12.04 0.30
CA GLY A 82 26.50 -10.73 0.38
C GLY A 82 27.48 -9.58 0.64
N PRO A 83 26.97 -8.34 0.82
CA PRO A 83 27.81 -7.20 1.18
C PRO A 83 28.18 -7.21 2.68
N GLU A 84 29.25 -6.52 3.05
CA GLU A 84 29.66 -6.31 4.44
C GLU A 84 28.58 -5.61 5.29
N ARG A 85 28.62 -5.82 6.61
CA ARG A 85 27.70 -5.21 7.58
C ARG A 85 28.44 -4.64 8.77
N THR A 86 27.89 -3.58 9.33
CA THR A 86 28.45 -2.91 10.51
C THR A 86 27.48 -3.04 11.67
N GLY A 87 27.98 -3.43 12.86
CA GLY A 87 27.13 -3.64 14.03
C GLY A 87 26.35 -2.39 14.42
N CYS A 88 25.07 -2.56 14.75
CA CYS A 88 24.15 -1.50 15.11
C CYS A 88 24.65 -0.71 16.33
N ILE A 89 24.63 0.61 16.21
CA ILE A 89 24.96 1.53 17.32
C ILE A 89 23.72 2.06 18.04
N HIS A 90 22.54 1.52 17.74
CA HIS A 90 21.26 1.87 18.39
C HIS A 90 20.91 3.38 18.34
N CYS A 91 21.13 4.02 17.19
CA CYS A 91 20.94 5.47 17.05
C CYS A 91 19.51 5.93 16.73
N GLY A 92 18.51 5.05 16.68
CA GLY A 92 17.13 5.39 16.34
C GLY A 92 16.89 5.80 14.87
N GLY A 93 17.90 5.70 14.01
CA GLY A 93 17.87 6.25 12.64
C GLY A 93 17.16 5.39 11.59
N CYS A 94 16.51 4.28 11.98
CA CYS A 94 16.04 3.28 11.02
C CYS A 94 14.91 3.79 10.10
N MET A 95 14.10 4.74 10.58
CA MET A 95 12.98 5.37 9.83
C MET A 95 13.44 6.39 8.78
N VAL A 96 14.62 6.98 8.99
CA VAL A 96 15.17 8.04 8.12
C VAL A 96 16.36 7.56 7.28
N GLY A 97 16.54 6.23 7.19
CA GLY A 97 17.68 5.59 6.56
C GLY A 97 18.85 5.38 7.52
N CYS A 98 19.30 4.12 7.64
CA CYS A 98 20.46 3.78 8.45
C CYS A 98 21.75 4.25 7.78
N ARG A 99 22.47 5.17 8.43
CA ARG A 99 23.76 5.73 7.94
C ARG A 99 24.99 4.91 8.34
N HIS A 100 24.80 3.87 9.13
CA HIS A 100 25.87 3.08 9.75
C HIS A 100 25.93 1.67 9.21
N ASN A 101 25.34 1.39 8.04
CA ASN A 101 25.36 0.08 7.39
C ASN A 101 24.83 -1.13 8.22
N ALA A 102 24.08 -0.87 9.31
CA ALA A 102 23.55 -1.93 10.17
C ALA A 102 22.20 -2.48 9.69
N LYS A 103 21.34 -1.65 9.09
CA LYS A 103 20.03 -2.10 8.57
C LYS A 103 20.24 -2.90 7.29
N ASN A 104 19.71 -4.11 7.26
CA ASN A 104 19.76 -5.04 6.12
C ASN A 104 18.62 -4.71 5.13
N SER A 105 18.70 -3.53 4.54
CA SER A 105 17.74 -3.02 3.55
C SER A 105 17.81 -3.78 2.21
N LEU A 106 16.81 -3.59 1.34
CA LEU A 106 16.66 -4.40 0.12
C LEU A 106 17.84 -4.27 -0.87
N ASP A 107 18.50 -3.11 -0.91
CA ASP A 107 19.74 -2.83 -1.64
C ASP A 107 20.94 -3.68 -1.18
N LYS A 108 20.80 -4.37 -0.05
CA LYS A 108 21.86 -5.16 0.58
C LYS A 108 21.55 -6.65 0.64
N ASN A 109 20.34 -7.07 0.24
CA ASN A 109 19.96 -8.47 0.13
C ASN A 109 19.38 -8.76 -1.27
N TYR A 110 18.06 -8.73 -1.46
CA TYR A 110 17.38 -9.07 -2.71
C TYR A 110 17.92 -8.33 -3.93
N LEU A 111 18.04 -6.99 -3.87
CA LEU A 111 18.54 -6.23 -5.02
C LEU A 111 20.03 -6.46 -5.24
N TYR A 112 20.82 -6.60 -4.17
CA TYR A 112 22.24 -6.92 -4.28
C TYR A 112 22.46 -8.23 -5.06
N PHE A 113 21.73 -9.30 -4.71
CA PHE A 113 21.85 -10.58 -5.41
C PHE A 113 21.24 -10.53 -6.82
N ALA A 114 20.14 -9.80 -7.01
CA ALA A 114 19.56 -9.61 -8.33
C ALA A 114 20.58 -8.97 -9.28
N GLU A 115 21.23 -7.88 -8.87
CA GLU A 115 22.28 -7.22 -9.67
C GLU A 115 23.51 -8.11 -9.86
N LYS A 116 23.94 -8.82 -8.80
CA LYS A 116 25.05 -9.80 -8.88
C LYS A 116 24.76 -10.92 -9.90
N TRP A 117 23.50 -11.28 -10.10
CA TRP A 117 23.05 -12.28 -11.08
C TRP A 117 22.63 -11.69 -12.43
N GLY A 118 22.89 -10.40 -12.66
CA GLY A 118 22.75 -9.76 -13.97
C GLY A 118 21.44 -8.98 -14.18
N ALA A 119 20.63 -8.78 -13.14
CA ALA A 119 19.52 -7.83 -13.23
C ALA A 119 20.05 -6.39 -13.36
N GLU A 120 19.43 -5.57 -14.20
CA GLU A 120 19.77 -4.16 -14.36
C GLU A 120 18.77 -3.27 -13.61
N VAL A 121 19.25 -2.45 -12.68
CA VAL A 121 18.43 -1.44 -12.00
C VAL A 121 18.54 -0.11 -12.74
N GLN A 122 17.43 0.39 -13.28
CA GLN A 122 17.36 1.70 -13.92
C GLN A 122 16.66 2.71 -12.99
N PRO A 123 17.41 3.50 -12.19
CA PRO A 123 16.82 4.51 -11.32
C PRO A 123 16.22 5.65 -12.15
N GLU A 124 15.34 6.44 -11.51
CA GLU A 124 14.65 7.59 -12.11
C GLU A 124 13.73 7.25 -13.30
N ALA A 125 13.44 5.98 -13.56
CA ALA A 125 12.52 5.52 -14.59
C ALA A 125 11.10 5.31 -14.04
N ASN A 126 10.23 6.32 -14.16
CA ASN A 126 8.84 6.24 -13.72
C ASN A 126 7.96 5.62 -14.81
N ALA A 127 7.48 4.39 -14.61
CA ALA A 127 6.55 3.74 -15.53
C ALA A 127 5.21 4.49 -15.58
N VAL A 128 4.69 4.74 -16.77
CA VAL A 128 3.48 5.55 -17.00
C VAL A 128 2.41 4.88 -17.84
N ASP A 129 2.74 3.79 -18.54
CA ASP A 129 1.82 3.02 -19.37
C ASP A 129 2.40 1.61 -19.61
N ILE A 130 1.53 0.60 -19.71
CA ILE A 130 1.88 -0.78 -20.09
C ILE A 130 0.98 -1.16 -21.25
N ARG A 131 1.56 -1.62 -22.36
CA ARG A 131 0.81 -1.91 -23.59
C ARG A 131 1.04 -3.34 -24.04
N PRO A 132 -0.02 -4.14 -24.28
CA PRO A 132 0.13 -5.46 -24.85
C PRO A 132 0.56 -5.35 -26.32
N LEU A 133 1.49 -6.20 -26.72
CA LEU A 133 1.99 -6.38 -28.07
C LEU A 133 1.39 -7.67 -28.62
N TYR A 134 0.37 -7.53 -29.48
CA TYR A 134 -0.35 -8.67 -30.02
C TYR A 134 0.35 -9.31 -31.22
N GLY A 135 0.18 -10.62 -31.38
CA GLY A 135 0.74 -11.40 -32.47
C GLY A 135 2.19 -11.84 -32.26
N LYS A 136 2.72 -12.61 -33.21
CA LYS A 136 4.08 -13.16 -33.13
C LYS A 136 5.11 -12.07 -33.42
N ARG A 137 6.12 -11.94 -32.56
CA ARG A 137 7.23 -10.98 -32.71
C ARG A 137 8.59 -11.69 -32.73
N PRO A 138 9.61 -11.18 -33.44
CA PRO A 138 10.92 -11.81 -33.53
C PRO A 138 11.66 -11.97 -32.19
N ASP A 139 11.40 -11.07 -31.24
CA ASP A 139 12.01 -11.03 -29.91
C ASP A 139 11.14 -11.71 -28.83
N ASN A 140 9.99 -12.25 -29.22
CA ASN A 140 8.94 -12.78 -28.35
C ASN A 140 8.42 -11.77 -27.32
N ALA A 141 8.62 -10.47 -27.53
CA ALA A 141 8.10 -9.45 -26.62
C ALA A 141 6.57 -9.44 -26.66
N ARG A 142 5.97 -9.37 -25.47
CA ARG A 142 4.51 -9.38 -25.27
C ARG A 142 3.99 -8.06 -24.72
N TYR A 143 4.86 -7.25 -24.13
CA TYR A 143 4.51 -5.97 -23.54
C TYR A 143 5.50 -4.88 -23.92
N GLU A 144 5.00 -3.67 -24.13
CA GLU A 144 5.77 -2.44 -24.14
C GLU A 144 5.49 -1.69 -22.82
N VAL A 145 6.54 -1.40 -22.06
CA VAL A 145 6.45 -0.55 -20.87
C VAL A 145 6.98 0.83 -21.23
N VAL A 146 6.13 1.84 -21.09
CA VAL A 146 6.49 3.24 -21.33
C VAL A 146 6.83 3.89 -20.00
N TYR A 147 7.97 4.56 -19.94
CA TYR A 147 8.41 5.28 -18.75
C TYR A 147 8.91 6.68 -19.10
N GLU A 148 8.96 7.54 -18.10
CA GLU A 148 9.52 8.89 -18.18
C GLU A 148 10.57 9.09 -17.09
N ARG A 149 11.54 9.96 -17.34
CA ARG A 149 12.54 10.29 -16.32
C ARG A 149 11.91 11.18 -15.25
N THR A 150 12.04 10.83 -13.98
CA THR A 150 11.50 11.65 -12.88
C THR A 150 12.14 13.04 -12.85
N THR A 151 13.42 13.14 -13.21
CA THR A 151 14.19 14.40 -13.27
C THR A 151 13.97 15.23 -14.53
N ASP A 152 13.10 14.82 -15.47
CA ASP A 152 12.71 15.68 -16.58
C ASP A 152 11.56 16.59 -16.11
N TRP A 153 11.85 17.82 -15.66
CA TRP A 153 10.84 18.69 -15.03
C TRP A 153 9.96 19.44 -16.06
N ILE A 154 10.54 19.82 -17.20
CA ILE A 154 9.92 20.70 -18.20
C ILE A 154 9.38 19.88 -19.38
N PHE A 155 10.23 19.04 -19.98
CA PHE A 155 9.87 18.20 -21.11
C PHE A 155 9.97 16.73 -20.71
N LYS A 156 8.83 16.13 -20.37
CA LYS A 156 8.72 14.70 -20.01
C LYS A 156 9.00 13.83 -21.24
N ARG A 157 10.26 13.46 -21.47
CA ARG A 157 10.63 12.55 -22.56
C ARG A 157 10.21 11.13 -22.18
N ARG A 158 9.38 10.53 -23.03
CA ARG A 158 8.95 9.14 -22.89
C ARG A 158 9.92 8.23 -23.61
N LYS A 159 10.29 7.15 -22.94
CA LYS A 159 11.03 6.02 -23.50
C LYS A 159 10.19 4.77 -23.33
N SER A 160 10.51 3.73 -24.08
CA SER A 160 9.89 2.43 -23.89
C SER A 160 10.92 1.30 -23.90
N ILE A 161 10.58 0.23 -23.20
CA ILE A 161 11.27 -1.06 -23.22
C ILE A 161 10.25 -2.15 -23.56
N TRP A 162 10.72 -3.22 -24.18
CA TRP A 162 9.89 -4.35 -24.55
C TRP A 162 10.24 -5.54 -23.66
N ALA A 163 9.22 -6.25 -23.20
CA ALA A 163 9.36 -7.34 -22.25
C ALA A 163 8.44 -8.51 -22.61
N ARG A 164 8.87 -9.72 -22.26
CA ARG A 164 8.05 -10.94 -22.39
C ARG A 164 7.06 -11.06 -21.23
N ASN A 165 7.50 -10.69 -20.03
CA ASN A 165 6.72 -10.62 -18.81
C ASN A 165 6.91 -9.26 -18.16
N VAL A 166 5.92 -8.79 -17.41
CA VAL A 166 5.97 -7.56 -16.62
C VAL A 166 5.48 -7.85 -15.22
N VAL A 167 6.29 -7.52 -14.21
CA VAL A 167 5.88 -7.59 -12.80
C VAL A 167 5.72 -6.16 -12.28
N VAL A 168 4.52 -5.80 -11.84
CA VAL A 168 4.22 -4.49 -11.26
C VAL A 168 4.43 -4.58 -9.74
N SER A 169 5.39 -3.80 -9.23
CA SER A 169 5.75 -3.75 -7.81
C SER A 169 6.03 -2.29 -7.38
N ALA A 170 5.13 -1.38 -7.70
CA ALA A 170 5.27 0.05 -7.44
C ALA A 170 4.75 0.48 -6.06
N GLY A 171 4.49 -0.48 -5.17
CA GLY A 171 3.80 -0.28 -3.91
C GLY A 171 2.31 0.02 -4.15
N VAL A 172 1.51 -0.01 -3.07
CA VAL A 172 0.04 0.05 -3.21
C VAL A 172 -0.44 1.23 -4.04
N LEU A 173 0.01 2.44 -3.71
CA LEU A 173 -0.42 3.66 -4.38
C LEU A 173 0.04 3.69 -5.84
N GLY A 174 1.31 3.38 -6.11
CA GLY A 174 1.89 3.42 -7.46
C GLY A 174 1.30 2.36 -8.39
N THR A 175 1.10 1.15 -7.87
CA THR A 175 0.52 0.03 -8.63
C THR A 175 -0.93 0.31 -9.01
N ILE A 176 -1.76 0.72 -8.04
CA ILE A 176 -3.16 1.09 -8.30
C ILE A 176 -3.22 2.27 -9.28
N GLU A 177 -2.41 3.31 -9.09
CA GLU A 177 -2.38 4.48 -9.97
C GLU A 177 -2.03 4.09 -11.41
N LEU A 178 -0.96 3.31 -11.61
CA LEU A 178 -0.50 2.85 -12.92
C LEU A 178 -1.57 2.01 -13.62
N LEU A 179 -2.13 1.02 -12.93
CA LEU A 179 -3.13 0.11 -13.53
C LEU A 179 -4.45 0.83 -13.84
N LEU A 180 -4.92 1.73 -12.96
CA LEU A 180 -6.09 2.57 -13.26
C LEU A 180 -5.83 3.48 -14.46
N LYS A 181 -4.63 4.04 -14.60
CA LYS A 181 -4.24 4.85 -15.76
C LYS A 181 -4.23 4.02 -17.05
N CYS A 182 -3.67 2.81 -17.00
CA CYS A 182 -3.67 1.89 -18.14
C CYS A 182 -5.09 1.48 -18.57
N ARG A 183 -6.01 1.28 -17.61
CA ARG A 183 -7.41 0.91 -17.88
C ARG A 183 -8.26 2.08 -18.37
N ASP A 184 -8.23 3.19 -17.63
CA ASP A 184 -9.24 4.25 -17.75
C ASP A 184 -8.77 5.46 -18.56
N GLU A 185 -7.44 5.70 -18.67
CA GLU A 185 -6.88 6.87 -19.36
C GLU A 185 -6.28 6.54 -20.71
N THR A 186 -5.20 5.75 -20.71
CA THR A 186 -4.51 5.35 -21.95
C THR A 186 -5.29 4.27 -22.68
N LYS A 187 -6.12 3.51 -21.96
CA LYS A 187 -6.91 2.37 -22.46
C LYS A 187 -6.03 1.32 -23.14
N SER A 188 -4.78 1.23 -22.72
CA SER A 188 -3.82 0.22 -23.16
C SER A 188 -4.17 -1.16 -22.59
N LEU A 189 -4.75 -1.20 -21.39
CA LEU A 189 -5.22 -2.41 -20.71
C LEU A 189 -6.73 -2.30 -20.34
N PRO A 190 -7.64 -2.22 -21.33
CA PRO A 190 -9.06 -1.92 -21.08
C PRO A 190 -9.85 -3.03 -20.38
N LYS A 191 -9.36 -4.28 -20.43
CA LYS A 191 -9.93 -5.46 -19.75
C LYS A 191 -9.44 -5.67 -18.31
N LEU A 192 -8.69 -4.73 -17.75
CA LEU A 192 -8.29 -4.85 -16.34
C LEU A 192 -9.53 -4.90 -15.44
N SER A 193 -9.45 -5.73 -14.40
CA SER A 193 -10.51 -5.92 -13.41
C SER A 193 -11.05 -4.60 -12.88
N ARG A 194 -12.36 -4.56 -12.60
CA ARG A 194 -13.02 -3.43 -11.94
C ARG A 194 -12.72 -3.35 -10.45
N GLN A 195 -12.11 -4.39 -9.87
CA GLN A 195 -11.69 -4.44 -8.46
C GLN A 195 -10.43 -3.63 -8.16
N ILE A 196 -9.73 -3.08 -9.17
CA ILE A 196 -8.56 -2.22 -8.91
C ILE A 196 -8.97 -1.02 -8.05
N GLY A 197 -8.27 -0.85 -6.93
CA GLY A 197 -8.49 0.19 -5.94
C GLY A 197 -9.64 -0.08 -4.97
N VAL A 198 -10.28 -1.24 -5.04
CA VAL A 198 -11.35 -1.65 -4.13
C VAL A 198 -10.76 -2.37 -2.91
N ARG A 199 -11.35 -2.19 -1.72
CA ARG A 199 -10.89 -2.81 -0.45
C ARG A 199 -9.42 -2.54 -0.13
N VAL A 200 -9.02 -1.28 -0.25
CA VAL A 200 -7.72 -0.82 0.24
C VAL A 200 -7.80 -0.67 1.75
N ARG A 201 -6.76 -1.06 2.47
CA ARG A 201 -6.70 -1.06 3.93
C ARG A 201 -5.49 -0.27 4.42
N SER A 202 -5.49 0.06 5.70
CA SER A 202 -4.45 0.84 6.37
C SER A 202 -3.80 0.05 7.51
N ASN A 203 -3.88 -1.28 7.47
CA ASN A 203 -3.51 -2.16 8.59
C ASN A 203 -4.24 -1.81 9.91
N SER A 204 -5.38 -1.13 9.78
CA SER A 204 -6.14 -0.51 10.87
C SER A 204 -5.26 0.21 11.89
N GLU A 205 -4.36 1.02 11.34
CA GLU A 205 -3.34 1.74 12.07
C GLU A 205 -3.85 3.05 12.68
N ALA A 206 -3.38 3.35 13.89
CA ALA A 206 -3.44 4.69 14.48
C ALA A 206 -2.05 5.11 14.96
N LEU A 207 -1.63 6.31 14.53
CA LEU A 207 -0.36 6.92 14.90
C LEU A 207 -0.58 8.01 15.94
N MET A 208 -0.24 7.69 17.18
CA MET A 208 -0.24 8.63 18.30
C MET A 208 1.15 8.67 18.93
N GLY A 209 1.36 9.52 19.93
CA GLY A 209 2.62 9.50 20.65
C GLY A 209 2.63 10.42 21.84
N VAL A 210 3.79 10.47 22.49
CA VAL A 210 4.05 11.27 23.68
C VAL A 210 5.38 11.97 23.53
N THR A 211 5.39 13.28 23.78
CA THR A 211 6.60 14.08 23.91
C THR A 211 6.83 14.42 25.38
N ALA A 212 7.89 13.89 26.00
CA ALA A 212 8.27 14.18 27.38
C ALA A 212 8.54 15.68 27.60
N TYR A 213 8.23 16.19 28.79
CA TYR A 213 8.44 17.62 29.12
C TYR A 213 9.92 17.93 29.33
N ASP A 214 10.65 17.06 30.04
CA ASP A 214 12.08 17.20 30.29
C ASP A 214 12.94 16.36 29.32
N ASP A 215 14.26 16.46 29.45
CA ASP A 215 15.28 15.73 28.69
C ASP A 215 16.07 14.76 29.59
N ALA A 216 15.51 14.34 30.73
CA ALA A 216 16.19 13.42 31.63
C ALA A 216 16.39 12.03 31.02
N VAL A 217 15.54 11.66 30.05
CA VAL A 217 15.57 10.38 29.34
C VAL A 217 15.63 10.64 27.83
N ASP A 218 16.57 9.99 27.15
CA ASP A 218 16.63 9.98 25.69
C ASP A 218 15.82 8.80 25.13
N TYR A 219 14.64 9.10 24.61
CA TYR A 219 13.73 8.15 23.97
C TYR A 219 14.13 7.81 22.52
N SER A 220 15.15 8.47 21.96
CA SER A 220 15.65 8.16 20.61
C SER A 220 16.58 6.95 20.56
N GLU A 221 17.10 6.50 21.70
CA GLU A 221 18.02 5.37 21.76
C GLU A 221 17.34 4.04 21.40
N GLY A 222 18.04 3.19 20.66
CA GLY A 222 17.57 1.88 20.22
C GLY A 222 17.40 1.75 18.72
N VAL A 223 16.74 0.67 18.32
CA VAL A 223 16.22 0.52 16.96
C VAL A 223 14.87 1.23 16.86
N ALA A 224 14.40 1.55 15.65
CA ALA A 224 13.16 2.32 15.50
C ALA A 224 11.97 1.67 16.19
N ILE A 225 11.83 0.35 16.06
CA ILE A 225 10.78 -0.47 16.65
C ILE A 225 11.44 -1.66 17.34
N SER A 226 11.35 -1.74 18.66
CA SER A 226 12.19 -2.63 19.49
C SER A 226 11.43 -3.64 20.36
N SER A 227 10.16 -3.39 20.61
CA SER A 227 9.28 -4.29 21.35
C SER A 227 7.86 -4.18 20.81
N HIS A 228 7.04 -5.17 21.15
CA HIS A 228 5.62 -5.13 20.87
C HIS A 228 4.86 -5.88 21.96
N PHE A 229 3.57 -5.58 22.10
CA PHE A 229 2.64 -6.42 22.87
C PHE A 229 1.22 -6.30 22.33
N TRP A 230 0.36 -7.25 22.69
CA TRP A 230 -1.05 -7.25 22.33
C TRP A 230 -1.88 -6.71 23.50
N ILE A 231 -2.66 -5.65 23.29
CA ILE A 231 -3.56 -5.14 24.34
C ILE A 231 -4.79 -6.05 24.49
N ASP A 232 -5.23 -6.61 23.37
CA ASP A 232 -6.34 -7.55 23.24
C ASP A 232 -6.08 -8.48 22.05
N GLU A 233 -7.01 -9.38 21.74
CA GLU A 233 -6.88 -10.40 20.68
C GLU A 233 -6.66 -9.82 19.28
N VAL A 234 -6.96 -8.53 19.07
CA VAL A 234 -6.96 -7.91 17.73
C VAL A 234 -6.08 -6.68 17.61
N THR A 235 -5.52 -6.16 18.71
CA THR A 235 -4.82 -4.86 18.77
C THR A 235 -3.41 -4.99 19.30
N SER A 236 -2.42 -4.66 18.48
CA SER A 236 -1.01 -4.63 18.87
C SER A 236 -0.51 -3.19 19.08
N VAL A 237 0.55 -3.05 19.89
CA VAL A 237 1.22 -1.77 20.15
C VAL A 237 2.72 -1.91 20.04
N GLU A 238 3.34 -0.92 19.41
CA GLU A 238 4.78 -0.81 19.25
C GLU A 238 5.29 0.61 19.55
N PRO A 239 6.44 0.78 20.21
CA PRO A 239 7.10 2.07 20.31
C PRO A 239 7.89 2.33 19.02
N VAL A 240 7.67 3.50 18.40
CA VAL A 240 8.45 3.98 17.25
C VAL A 240 9.24 5.22 17.63
N ARG A 241 10.53 5.23 17.34
CA ARG A 241 11.44 6.36 17.61
C ARG A 241 12.18 6.86 16.37
N TYR A 242 12.67 8.09 16.47
CA TYR A 242 13.46 8.77 15.46
C TYR A 242 14.80 9.19 16.04
N SER A 243 15.87 9.10 15.26
CA SER A 243 17.21 9.52 15.69
C SER A 243 17.27 11.02 16.05
N PRO A 244 18.20 11.43 16.93
CA PRO A 244 18.50 12.84 17.18
C PRO A 244 18.66 13.64 15.89
N GLY A 245 18.08 14.85 15.85
CA GLY A 245 18.08 15.72 14.67
C GLY A 245 16.96 15.46 13.65
N SER A 246 16.15 14.41 13.82
CA SER A 246 14.99 14.12 12.95
C SER A 246 13.68 14.79 13.39
N SER A 247 13.79 15.95 14.05
CA SER A 247 12.66 16.66 14.67
C SER A 247 11.71 17.34 13.68
N PHE A 248 11.91 17.24 12.36
CA PHE A 248 10.97 17.75 11.36
C PHE A 248 9.59 17.07 11.47
N MET A 249 9.54 15.82 11.95
CA MET A 249 8.29 15.08 12.21
C MET A 249 7.32 15.83 13.12
N ARG A 250 7.83 16.67 14.03
CA ARG A 250 7.05 17.58 14.87
C ARG A 250 6.09 18.48 14.08
N SER A 251 6.42 18.82 12.84
CA SER A 251 5.57 19.65 11.98
C SER A 251 4.24 18.97 11.64
N LEU A 252 4.15 17.64 11.75
CA LEU A 252 3.00 16.82 11.38
C LEU A 252 2.09 16.45 12.57
N THR A 253 2.41 16.90 13.78
CA THR A 253 1.71 16.47 15.01
C THR A 253 0.91 17.62 15.66
N LEU A 254 -0.14 17.31 16.40
CA LEU A 254 -0.88 18.24 17.26
C LEU A 254 -1.17 17.59 18.61
N PRO A 255 -1.29 18.37 19.69
CA PRO A 255 -1.73 17.86 20.98
C PRO A 255 -3.01 17.03 20.84
N LEU A 256 -3.07 15.91 21.56
CA LEU A 256 -4.20 15.00 21.51
C LEU A 256 -5.39 15.65 22.21
N ILE A 257 -6.49 15.80 21.49
CA ILE A 257 -7.74 16.38 21.99
C ILE A 257 -8.87 15.36 21.93
N LYS A 258 -10.03 15.69 22.51
CA LYS A 258 -11.25 14.93 22.28
C LYS A 258 -11.65 15.06 20.80
N MET A 259 -11.61 13.95 20.06
CA MET A 259 -11.84 13.93 18.61
C MET A 259 -13.33 13.85 18.23
N GLU A 260 -14.14 14.71 18.82
CA GLU A 260 -15.60 14.74 18.64
C GLU A 260 -16.07 15.93 17.81
N GLY A 261 -17.16 15.75 17.05
CA GLY A 261 -17.85 16.84 16.35
C GLY A 261 -17.29 17.22 14.97
N SER A 262 -17.61 18.43 14.51
CA SER A 262 -17.19 18.95 13.19
C SER A 262 -15.77 19.54 13.24
N PHE A 263 -15.20 19.82 12.07
CA PHE A 263 -13.89 20.50 11.95
C PHE A 263 -13.78 21.74 12.84
N GLY A 264 -14.79 22.62 12.83
CA GLY A 264 -14.80 23.84 13.64
C GLY A 264 -14.79 23.56 15.15
N LYS A 265 -15.52 22.54 15.61
CA LYS A 265 -15.51 22.14 17.02
C LYS A 265 -14.13 21.63 17.45
N ARG A 266 -13.49 20.80 16.61
CA ARG A 266 -12.13 20.30 16.88
C ARG A 266 -11.08 21.42 16.88
N LEU A 267 -11.22 22.41 16.00
CA LEU A 267 -10.35 23.58 16.00
C LEU A 267 -10.50 24.41 17.28
N VAL A 268 -11.73 24.65 17.74
CA VAL A 268 -11.99 25.33 19.01
C VAL A 268 -11.42 24.53 20.18
N GLU A 269 -11.62 23.21 20.21
CA GLU A 269 -11.08 22.37 21.28
C GLU A 269 -9.55 22.36 21.29
N LEU A 270 -8.90 22.36 20.13
CA LEU A 270 -7.45 22.51 20.02
C LEU A 270 -6.95 23.84 20.61
N ILE A 271 -7.62 24.94 20.28
CA ILE A 271 -7.29 26.27 20.83
C ILE A 271 -7.48 26.26 22.36
N MET A 272 -8.62 25.74 22.84
CA MET A 272 -8.91 25.66 24.26
C MET A 272 -7.95 24.75 25.02
N ALA A 273 -7.55 23.61 24.43
CA ALA A 273 -6.53 22.73 24.99
C ALA A 273 -5.17 23.43 25.10
N GLY A 274 -4.77 24.19 24.07
CA GLY A 274 -3.55 24.99 24.10
C GLY A 274 -3.56 26.11 25.15
N ILE A 275 -4.72 26.68 25.46
CA ILE A 275 -4.88 27.68 26.54
C ILE A 275 -4.83 26.99 27.92
N ARG A 276 -5.48 25.84 28.10
CA ARG A 276 -5.54 25.11 29.37
C ARG A 276 -4.17 24.52 29.75
N ASN A 277 -3.47 23.94 28.78
CA ASN A 277 -2.19 23.28 28.95
C ASN A 277 -1.16 23.84 27.95
N PRO A 278 -0.63 25.05 28.19
CA PRO A 278 0.31 25.68 27.27
C PRO A 278 1.61 24.88 27.14
N LEU A 279 2.03 24.18 28.20
CA LEU A 279 3.22 23.33 28.17
C LEU A 279 3.10 22.18 27.17
N ASP A 280 1.92 21.59 27.02
CA ASP A 280 1.67 20.51 26.05
C ASP A 280 1.87 21.02 24.62
N LEU A 281 1.26 22.17 24.32
CA LEU A 281 1.39 22.80 23.01
C LEU A 281 2.84 23.19 22.72
N LEU A 282 3.53 23.80 23.69
CA LEU A 282 4.93 24.17 23.55
C LEU A 282 5.82 22.95 23.31
N SER A 283 5.63 21.88 24.09
CA SER A 283 6.43 20.65 24.00
C SER A 283 6.21 19.92 22.68
N VAL A 284 4.95 19.77 22.27
CA VAL A 284 4.58 19.06 21.04
C VAL A 284 4.96 19.86 19.79
N ARG A 285 4.98 21.21 19.81
CA ARG A 285 5.12 22.01 18.57
C ARG A 285 6.36 22.88 18.47
N ILE A 286 6.91 23.36 19.59
CA ILE A 286 7.86 24.47 19.59
C ILE A 286 9.22 24.06 20.17
N LEU A 287 9.24 23.43 21.33
CA LEU A 287 10.48 23.14 22.08
C LEU A 287 11.42 22.21 21.28
N PRO A 288 12.75 22.44 21.36
CA PRO A 288 13.74 21.66 20.63
C PRO A 288 13.87 20.23 21.18
N GLY A 289 14.61 19.39 20.45
CA GLY A 289 14.91 18.02 20.90
C GLY A 289 13.73 17.05 20.81
N TRP A 290 12.74 17.34 19.94
CA TRP A 290 11.54 16.50 19.80
C TRP A 290 11.89 15.02 19.58
N ALA A 291 12.81 14.69 18.68
CA ALA A 291 13.17 13.29 18.40
C ALA A 291 13.66 12.54 19.66
N GLN A 292 14.46 13.19 20.51
CA GLN A 292 14.99 12.62 21.76
C GLN A 292 13.95 12.52 22.86
N LYS A 293 12.97 13.43 22.87
CA LYS A 293 11.92 13.45 23.89
C LYS A 293 10.68 12.65 23.53
N ASN A 294 10.63 12.11 22.31
CA ASN A 294 9.39 11.62 21.74
C ASN A 294 9.40 10.12 21.48
N THR A 295 8.32 9.47 21.90
CA THR A 295 7.97 8.11 21.48
C THR A 295 6.65 8.15 20.73
N VAL A 296 6.64 7.66 19.49
CA VAL A 296 5.40 7.38 18.75
C VAL A 296 4.88 6.03 19.24
N ILE A 297 3.59 5.93 19.48
CA ILE A 297 2.90 4.68 19.79
C ILE A 297 2.15 4.28 18.53
N LEU A 298 2.69 3.27 17.85
CA LEU A 298 2.08 2.64 16.69
C LEU A 298 1.07 1.61 17.19
N VAL A 299 -0.20 1.81 16.86
CA VAL A 299 -1.29 0.89 17.19
C VAL A 299 -1.80 0.28 15.88
N MET A 300 -1.91 -1.03 15.81
CA MET A 300 -2.40 -1.74 14.62
C MET A 300 -3.47 -2.75 15.01
N GLN A 301 -4.43 -3.02 14.12
CA GLN A 301 -5.48 -4.00 14.36
C GLN A 301 -5.67 -4.99 13.22
N THR A 302 -6.12 -6.21 13.55
CA THR A 302 -6.57 -7.22 12.59
C THR A 302 -8.01 -7.00 12.12
N VAL A 303 -8.71 -6.02 12.68
CA VAL A 303 -10.11 -5.69 12.36
C VAL A 303 -10.25 -5.31 10.88
N GLU A 304 -11.33 -5.76 10.24
CA GLU A 304 -11.61 -5.40 8.86
C GLU A 304 -12.12 -3.95 8.76
N ASN A 305 -11.28 -3.09 8.17
CA ASN A 305 -11.59 -1.71 7.87
C ASN A 305 -11.05 -1.38 6.48
N ARG A 306 -11.82 -0.62 5.69
CA ARG A 306 -11.50 -0.40 4.27
C ARG A 306 -11.76 1.02 3.80
N MET A 307 -11.09 1.34 2.70
CA MET A 307 -11.28 2.49 1.85
C MET A 307 -11.16 2.07 0.38
N HIS A 308 -11.53 2.97 -0.52
CA HIS A 308 -11.41 2.77 -1.95
C HIS A 308 -10.50 3.84 -2.54
N LEU A 309 -9.62 3.45 -3.46
CA LEU A 309 -8.77 4.35 -4.22
C LEU A 309 -9.26 4.37 -5.67
N LYS A 310 -9.48 5.57 -6.20
CA LYS A 310 -9.90 5.74 -7.59
C LYS A 310 -9.23 6.93 -8.23
N GLN A 311 -9.19 6.93 -9.56
CA GLN A 311 -8.82 8.12 -10.32
C GLN A 311 -9.92 9.17 -10.18
N GLY A 312 -9.54 10.38 -9.76
CA GLY A 312 -10.48 11.45 -9.48
C GLY A 312 -9.80 12.82 -9.47
N ARG A 313 -10.60 13.84 -9.18
CA ARG A 313 -10.12 15.21 -8.91
C ARG A 313 -10.50 15.56 -7.49
N SER A 314 -9.59 16.20 -6.76
CA SER A 314 -9.81 16.63 -5.39
C SER A 314 -9.35 18.06 -5.23
N ILE A 315 -9.95 18.79 -4.28
CA ILE A 315 -9.44 20.10 -3.87
C ILE A 315 -7.99 19.99 -3.37
N TRP A 316 -7.65 18.85 -2.75
CA TRP A 316 -6.30 18.55 -2.24
C TRP A 316 -5.28 18.31 -3.37
N THR A 317 -5.75 17.93 -4.57
CA THR A 317 -4.91 17.80 -5.77
C THR A 317 -4.96 19.05 -6.65
N LEU A 318 -5.48 20.19 -6.14
CA LEU A 318 -5.75 21.41 -6.91
C LEU A 318 -6.58 21.12 -8.18
N PHE A 319 -7.55 20.21 -8.07
CA PHE A 319 -8.38 19.69 -9.16
C PHE A 319 -7.60 18.99 -10.29
N ARG A 320 -6.31 18.70 -10.10
CA ARG A 320 -5.57 17.80 -11.00
C ARG A 320 -6.10 16.40 -10.84
N LYS A 321 -6.13 15.66 -11.95
CA LYS A 321 -6.52 14.26 -11.96
C LYS A 321 -5.40 13.45 -11.29
N GLY A 322 -5.77 12.56 -10.39
CA GLY A 322 -4.86 11.65 -9.70
C GLY A 322 -5.62 10.72 -8.77
N LEU A 323 -4.88 10.00 -7.93
CA LEU A 323 -5.47 9.06 -6.99
C LEU A 323 -6.20 9.80 -5.85
N VAL A 324 -7.44 9.40 -5.59
CA VAL A 324 -8.29 9.95 -4.54
C VAL A 324 -8.82 8.81 -3.67
N SER A 325 -8.74 9.00 -2.35
CA SER A 325 -9.31 8.09 -1.36
C SER A 325 -10.78 8.41 -1.09
N GLU A 326 -11.59 7.37 -1.06
CA GLU A 326 -13.00 7.37 -0.69
C GLU A 326 -13.20 6.46 0.54
N ARG A 327 -13.79 7.02 1.59
CA ARG A 327 -14.08 6.26 2.81
C ARG A 327 -15.17 5.23 2.55
N ASP A 328 -14.99 4.02 3.07
CA ASP A 328 -16.06 3.05 3.10
C ASP A 328 -17.17 3.49 4.07
N LYS A 329 -18.43 3.29 3.66
CA LYS A 329 -19.59 3.72 4.44
C LYS A 329 -19.97 2.73 5.54
N ARG A 330 -19.56 1.46 5.42
CA ARG A 330 -19.96 0.38 6.33
C ARG A 330 -18.85 0.07 7.32
N LEU A 331 -17.60 -0.03 6.84
CA LEU A 331 -16.43 -0.39 7.65
C LEU A 331 -15.34 0.68 7.51
N PRO A 332 -15.58 1.92 7.99
CA PRO A 332 -14.58 2.98 7.91
C PRO A 332 -13.38 2.67 8.80
N ILE A 333 -12.21 3.17 8.39
CA ILE A 333 -11.01 3.17 9.22
C ILE A 333 -11.16 4.28 10.28
N PRO A 334 -11.09 3.96 11.59
CA PRO A 334 -11.18 4.95 12.65
C PRO A 334 -9.90 5.81 12.71
N ALA A 335 -10.02 7.10 13.06
CA ALA A 335 -8.85 7.97 13.27
C ALA A 335 -8.19 7.77 14.65
N VAL A 336 -8.95 7.24 15.61
CA VAL A 336 -8.46 6.91 16.95
C VAL A 336 -9.03 5.55 17.33
N ILE A 337 -8.16 4.71 17.87
CA ILE A 337 -8.52 3.44 18.48
C ILE A 337 -8.53 3.68 19.99
N ASP A 338 -9.71 3.62 20.61
CA ASP A 338 -9.88 3.98 22.02
C ASP A 338 -8.97 3.17 22.95
N VAL A 339 -8.80 1.89 22.65
CA VAL A 339 -7.90 0.99 23.39
C VAL A 339 -6.44 1.47 23.29
N GLY A 340 -6.00 1.87 22.10
CA GLY A 340 -4.68 2.46 21.87
C GLY A 340 -4.50 3.82 22.56
N ARG A 341 -5.56 4.64 22.60
CA ARG A 341 -5.54 5.93 23.31
C ARG A 341 -5.28 5.76 24.80
N ARG A 342 -5.85 4.73 25.44
CA ARG A 342 -5.56 4.42 26.85
C ARG A 342 -4.08 4.15 27.09
N VAL A 343 -3.40 3.44 26.17
CA VAL A 343 -1.95 3.20 26.27
C VAL A 343 -1.18 4.51 26.14
N VAL A 344 -1.57 5.39 25.22
CA VAL A 344 -0.94 6.72 25.05
C VAL A 344 -1.12 7.58 26.29
N ASP A 345 -2.32 7.62 26.88
CA ASP A 345 -2.59 8.40 28.09
C ASP A 345 -1.76 7.88 29.27
N ARG A 346 -1.68 6.54 29.47
CA ARG A 346 -0.82 5.93 30.51
C ARG A 346 0.67 6.14 30.25
N PHE A 347 1.10 6.11 28.99
CA PHE A 347 2.47 6.41 28.61
C PHE A 347 2.80 7.88 28.93
N ALA A 348 1.88 8.81 28.65
CA ALA A 348 2.05 10.23 28.93
C ALA A 348 2.20 10.50 30.44
N GLU A 349 1.43 9.81 31.28
CA GLU A 349 1.55 9.89 32.74
C GLU A 349 2.92 9.40 33.22
N LYS A 350 3.36 8.22 32.77
CA LYS A 350 4.64 7.61 33.17
C LYS A 350 5.86 8.38 32.65
N ALA A 351 5.80 8.84 31.40
CA ALA A 351 6.88 9.59 30.76
C ALA A 351 6.90 11.08 31.16
N ARG A 352 5.90 11.54 31.93
CA ARG A 352 5.66 12.97 32.21
C ARG A 352 5.73 13.78 30.91
N GLY A 353 4.83 13.46 29.98
CA GLY A 353 4.83 14.04 28.64
C GLY A 353 3.45 14.44 28.15
N ALA A 354 3.45 15.15 27.04
CA ALA A 354 2.25 15.59 26.34
C ALA A 354 1.86 14.58 25.25
N PRO A 355 0.63 14.03 25.29
CA PRO A 355 0.13 13.16 24.23
C PRO A 355 -0.20 13.97 22.97
N TRP A 356 0.03 13.38 21.81
CA TRP A 356 -0.24 13.98 20.51
C TRP A 356 -0.73 12.94 19.48
N SER A 357 -1.33 13.43 18.40
CA SER A 357 -1.68 12.65 17.21
C SER A 357 -1.38 13.46 15.94
N GLY A 358 -1.53 12.85 14.76
CA GLY A 358 -1.28 13.50 13.48
C GLY A 358 -2.26 14.67 13.21
N ILE A 359 -1.82 15.66 12.45
CA ILE A 359 -2.67 16.80 12.06
C ILE A 359 -3.92 16.35 11.30
N SER A 360 -3.77 15.38 10.39
CA SER A 360 -4.86 14.81 9.59
C SER A 360 -5.91 14.15 10.47
N ASP A 361 -5.47 13.42 11.48
CA ASP A 361 -6.30 12.75 12.47
C ASP A 361 -7.05 13.83 13.25
N VAL A 362 -6.32 14.68 13.97
CA VAL A 362 -6.88 15.69 14.89
C VAL A 362 -7.85 16.65 14.20
N LEU A 363 -7.51 17.20 13.03
CA LEU A 363 -8.34 18.23 12.38
C LEU A 363 -9.38 17.63 11.44
N LEU A 364 -9.00 16.67 10.60
CA LEU A 364 -9.83 16.17 9.50
C LEU A 364 -10.54 14.85 9.85
N ASN A 365 -10.25 14.25 11.01
CA ASN A 365 -10.69 12.90 11.38
C ASN A 365 -10.36 11.89 10.28
N THR A 366 -9.21 12.06 9.63
CA THR A 366 -8.72 11.23 8.52
C THR A 366 -7.46 10.51 9.00
N PRO A 367 -7.52 9.18 9.21
CA PRO A 367 -6.36 8.42 9.68
C PRO A 367 -5.19 8.53 8.71
N ALA A 368 -4.00 8.75 9.24
CA ALA A 368 -2.74 8.52 8.53
C ALA A 368 -2.24 7.09 8.76
N THR A 369 -1.61 6.51 7.75
CA THR A 369 -1.05 5.16 7.83
C THR A 369 0.31 5.09 7.15
N ALA A 370 1.23 4.34 7.74
CA ALA A 370 2.47 3.92 7.11
C ALA A 370 2.26 2.61 6.32
N HIS A 371 1.24 1.84 6.67
CA HIS A 371 1.01 0.47 6.20
C HIS A 371 -0.26 0.36 5.34
N ILE A 372 -0.24 1.02 4.17
CA ILE A 372 -1.30 0.84 3.19
C ILE A 372 -1.19 -0.54 2.51
N LEU A 373 -2.33 -1.22 2.35
CA LEU A 373 -2.43 -2.60 1.84
C LEU A 373 -3.64 -2.76 0.91
N GLY A 374 -3.63 -3.76 0.04
CA GLY A 374 -4.78 -4.13 -0.79
C GLY A 374 -5.02 -3.22 -2.00
N GLY A 375 -6.14 -3.45 -2.71
CA GLY A 375 -6.51 -2.72 -3.93
C GLY A 375 -6.12 -3.41 -5.24
N CYS A 376 -5.32 -4.47 -5.21
CA CYS A 376 -5.13 -5.41 -6.31
C CYS A 376 -5.22 -6.85 -5.78
N SER A 377 -6.29 -7.14 -5.02
CA SER A 377 -6.44 -8.39 -4.27
C SER A 377 -6.48 -9.62 -5.16
N ILE A 378 -6.05 -10.74 -4.59
CA ILE A 378 -6.22 -12.08 -5.15
C ILE A 378 -7.72 -12.40 -5.20
N GLY A 379 -8.19 -13.08 -6.24
CA GLY A 379 -9.56 -13.58 -6.33
C GLY A 379 -9.66 -14.86 -7.15
N GLU A 380 -10.86 -15.46 -7.16
CA GLU A 380 -11.17 -16.62 -8.01
C GLU A 380 -11.26 -16.22 -9.49
N ASP A 381 -11.77 -15.00 -9.75
CA ASP A 381 -11.91 -14.44 -11.10
C ASP A 381 -11.79 -12.90 -11.12
N GLU A 382 -11.86 -12.33 -12.33
CA GLU A 382 -11.77 -10.88 -12.58
C GLU A 382 -12.87 -10.04 -11.92
N THR A 383 -13.97 -10.65 -11.50
CA THR A 383 -15.08 -9.98 -10.82
C THR A 383 -14.86 -9.90 -9.32
N GLN A 384 -14.04 -10.80 -8.76
CA GLN A 384 -13.74 -10.87 -7.32
C GLN A 384 -12.35 -10.37 -6.94
N GLY A 385 -11.39 -10.41 -7.87
CA GLY A 385 -10.02 -9.92 -7.66
C GLY A 385 -9.42 -9.23 -8.89
N VAL A 386 -8.15 -8.84 -8.78
CA VAL A 386 -7.34 -8.27 -9.86
C VAL A 386 -6.34 -9.27 -10.40
N VAL A 387 -5.80 -10.10 -9.52
CA VAL A 387 -4.87 -11.17 -9.84
C VAL A 387 -5.41 -12.52 -9.42
N ASP A 388 -4.97 -13.57 -10.09
CA ASP A 388 -5.23 -14.95 -9.69
C ASP A 388 -4.36 -15.38 -8.50
N ILE A 389 -4.48 -16.64 -8.10
CA ILE A 389 -3.71 -17.19 -6.98
C ILE A 389 -2.19 -17.12 -7.21
N ASN A 390 -1.71 -17.10 -8.46
CA ASN A 390 -0.30 -17.02 -8.80
C ASN A 390 0.17 -15.57 -9.05
N HIS A 391 -0.66 -14.60 -8.67
CA HIS A 391 -0.45 -13.17 -8.86
C HIS A 391 -0.45 -12.73 -10.33
N GLU A 392 -0.92 -13.56 -11.27
CA GLU A 392 -1.08 -13.18 -12.67
C GLU A 392 -2.34 -12.33 -12.82
N VAL A 393 -2.22 -11.22 -13.53
CA VAL A 393 -3.33 -10.28 -13.75
C VAL A 393 -4.34 -10.91 -14.70
N PHE A 394 -5.60 -10.99 -14.26
CA PHE A 394 -6.68 -11.50 -15.09
C PHE A 394 -6.73 -10.78 -16.45
N ASN A 395 -6.97 -11.55 -17.52
CA ASN A 395 -6.99 -11.13 -18.92
C ASN A 395 -5.64 -10.76 -19.56
N TYR A 396 -4.52 -10.79 -18.82
CA TYR A 396 -3.21 -10.38 -19.35
C TYR A 396 -2.10 -11.38 -18.98
N PRO A 397 -1.98 -12.50 -19.71
CA PRO A 397 -0.95 -13.50 -19.46
C PRO A 397 0.48 -12.95 -19.54
N GLY A 398 1.27 -13.15 -18.49
CA GLY A 398 2.62 -12.59 -18.35
C GLY A 398 2.68 -11.21 -17.69
N LEU A 399 1.55 -10.63 -17.27
CA LEU A 399 1.51 -9.45 -16.42
C LEU A 399 1.18 -9.88 -14.98
N TYR A 400 2.01 -9.48 -14.01
CA TYR A 400 1.86 -9.87 -12.61
C TYR A 400 1.84 -8.64 -11.69
N VAL A 401 1.33 -8.80 -10.47
CA VAL A 401 1.45 -7.81 -9.39
C VAL A 401 2.08 -8.45 -8.16
N ALA A 402 3.15 -7.87 -7.62
CA ALA A 402 3.90 -8.48 -6.51
C ALA A 402 4.35 -7.44 -5.47
N ASP A 403 3.38 -6.78 -4.82
CA ASP A 403 3.63 -5.84 -3.74
C ASP A 403 2.47 -5.81 -2.72
N GLY A 404 2.49 -4.85 -1.79
CA GLY A 404 1.45 -4.69 -0.76
C GLY A 404 0.00 -4.58 -1.28
N SER A 405 -0.22 -4.32 -2.57
CA SER A 405 -1.57 -4.19 -3.14
C SER A 405 -2.30 -5.52 -3.26
N VAL A 406 -1.58 -6.65 -3.25
CA VAL A 406 -2.19 -7.99 -3.29
C VAL A 406 -2.62 -8.49 -1.91
N ILE A 407 -2.18 -7.84 -0.83
CA ILE A 407 -2.49 -8.23 0.54
C ILE A 407 -4.00 -8.10 0.79
N SER A 408 -4.63 -9.21 1.19
CA SER A 408 -6.08 -9.36 1.16
C SER A 408 -6.79 -9.10 2.50
N ALA A 409 -6.04 -8.83 3.58
CA ALA A 409 -6.59 -8.50 4.91
C ALA A 409 -5.59 -7.68 5.75
N ASN A 410 -6.08 -7.06 6.82
CA ASN A 410 -5.23 -6.39 7.82
C ASN A 410 -4.45 -7.44 8.63
N LEU A 411 -3.16 -7.19 8.82
CA LEU A 411 -2.28 -8.12 9.54
C LEU A 411 -2.26 -7.85 11.03
N GLY A 412 -2.53 -6.60 11.45
CA GLY A 412 -2.37 -6.18 12.85
C GLY A 412 -0.91 -6.11 13.30
N VAL A 413 0.04 -6.33 12.39
CA VAL A 413 1.50 -6.26 12.59
C VAL A 413 2.17 -5.66 11.35
N ASN A 414 3.45 -5.33 11.43
CA ASN A 414 4.21 -4.76 10.31
C ASN A 414 4.19 -5.66 9.05
N PRO A 415 3.81 -5.15 7.86
CA PRO A 415 3.44 -5.99 6.73
C PRO A 415 4.61 -6.48 5.85
N SER A 416 5.82 -5.92 6.00
CA SER A 416 6.92 -6.13 5.05
C SER A 416 7.33 -7.59 4.89
N LEU A 417 7.33 -8.37 5.99
CA LEU A 417 7.66 -9.79 5.96
C LEU A 417 6.62 -10.60 5.17
N THR A 418 5.33 -10.34 5.40
CA THR A 418 4.24 -10.98 4.66
C THR A 418 4.24 -10.62 3.18
N ILE A 419 4.49 -9.34 2.85
CA ILE A 419 4.64 -8.92 1.45
C ILE A 419 5.78 -9.69 0.78
N THR A 420 6.92 -9.82 1.47
CA THR A 420 8.08 -10.56 0.94
C THR A 420 7.76 -12.04 0.76
N ALA A 421 7.12 -12.70 1.74
CA ALA A 421 6.74 -14.10 1.66
C ALA A 421 5.73 -14.37 0.53
N MET A 422 4.73 -13.51 0.34
CA MET A 422 3.79 -13.63 -0.77
C MET A 422 4.47 -13.40 -2.13
N THR A 423 5.42 -12.46 -2.22
CA THR A 423 6.21 -12.26 -3.44
C THR A 423 7.11 -13.46 -3.73
N GLU A 424 7.78 -14.03 -2.73
CA GLU A 424 8.57 -15.28 -2.88
C GLU A 424 7.70 -16.42 -3.43
N ARG A 425 6.49 -16.58 -2.88
CA ARG A 425 5.52 -17.55 -3.38
C ARG A 425 5.19 -17.29 -4.85
N ALA A 426 4.76 -16.07 -5.18
CA ALA A 426 4.38 -15.72 -6.53
C ALA A 426 5.52 -15.94 -7.53
N MET A 427 6.76 -15.55 -7.17
CA MET A 427 7.92 -15.75 -8.04
C MET A 427 8.28 -17.23 -8.20
N SER A 428 8.03 -18.08 -7.20
CA SER A 428 8.23 -19.54 -7.32
C SER A 428 7.28 -20.21 -8.32
N CYS A 429 6.15 -19.58 -8.63
CA CYS A 429 5.20 -20.03 -9.65
C CYS A 429 5.61 -19.61 -11.07
N ILE A 430 6.59 -18.72 -11.23
CA ILE A 430 7.05 -18.26 -12.54
C ILE A 430 8.22 -19.15 -12.98
N PRO A 431 8.10 -19.86 -14.12
CA PRO A 431 9.16 -20.74 -14.61
C PRO A 431 10.42 -19.94 -14.95
N ALA A 432 11.59 -20.57 -14.75
CA ALA A 432 12.85 -19.94 -15.06
C ALA A 432 12.95 -19.68 -16.58
N ALA A 433 13.62 -18.61 -16.99
CA ALA A 433 13.72 -18.24 -18.41
C ALA A 433 14.33 -19.36 -19.29
N ALA A 434 15.19 -20.20 -18.72
CA ALA A 434 15.80 -21.34 -19.40
C ALA A 434 14.84 -22.54 -19.59
N GLU A 435 13.74 -22.58 -18.84
CA GLU A 435 12.74 -23.67 -18.87
C GLU A 435 11.57 -23.35 -19.82
N ILE A 436 11.49 -22.11 -20.31
CA ILE A 436 10.41 -21.68 -21.20
C ILE A 436 10.80 -21.98 -22.65
N GLU A 437 10.19 -23.02 -23.22
CA GLU A 437 10.42 -23.42 -24.62
C GLU A 437 9.85 -22.41 -25.63
N GLU A 438 8.63 -21.89 -25.38
CA GLU A 438 7.99 -20.89 -26.23
C GLU A 438 7.17 -19.91 -25.40
N TYR A 439 7.21 -18.63 -25.79
CA TYR A 439 6.31 -17.61 -25.25
C TYR A 439 5.11 -17.46 -26.19
N PRO A 440 3.91 -17.94 -25.80
CA PRO A 440 2.74 -17.80 -26.65
C PRO A 440 2.43 -16.31 -26.86
N PRO A 441 2.20 -15.88 -28.12
CA PRO A 441 1.91 -14.49 -28.42
C PRO A 441 0.58 -14.07 -27.78
N LEU A 442 0.49 -12.81 -27.36
CA LEU A 442 -0.79 -12.27 -26.90
C LEU A 442 -1.78 -12.22 -28.06
N LEU A 443 -2.98 -12.73 -27.83
CA LEU A 443 -4.07 -12.64 -28.78
C LEU A 443 -4.81 -11.32 -28.59
N PRO A 444 -5.18 -10.63 -29.70
CA PRO A 444 -6.01 -9.46 -29.59
C PRO A 444 -7.34 -9.83 -28.90
N PRO A 445 -7.94 -8.90 -28.13
CA PRO A 445 -9.22 -9.16 -27.52
C PRO A 445 -10.23 -9.55 -28.60
N ALA A 446 -10.94 -10.67 -28.40
CA ALA A 446 -11.93 -11.16 -29.34
C ALA A 446 -12.87 -10.02 -29.74
N VAL A 447 -12.87 -9.68 -31.04
CA VAL A 447 -13.81 -8.72 -31.60
C VAL A 447 -15.18 -9.38 -31.50
N HIS A 448 -16.03 -8.89 -30.60
CA HIS A 448 -17.43 -9.27 -30.61
C HIS A 448 -18.04 -8.71 -31.90
N MET A 449 -18.01 -9.50 -32.98
CA MET A 449 -18.80 -9.19 -34.15
C MET A 449 -20.26 -9.21 -33.69
N PRO A 450 -21.00 -8.10 -33.78
CA PRO A 450 -22.40 -8.12 -33.42
C PRO A 450 -23.06 -9.24 -34.23
N THR A 451 -23.63 -10.22 -33.55
CA THR A 451 -24.45 -11.23 -34.20
C THR A 451 -25.54 -10.50 -34.97
N VAL A 452 -25.41 -10.47 -36.29
CA VAL A 452 -26.47 -9.96 -37.16
C VAL A 452 -27.65 -10.89 -36.94
N ASP A 453 -28.64 -10.42 -36.19
CA ASP A 453 -29.92 -11.11 -36.08
C ASP A 453 -30.58 -11.10 -37.46
N LEU A 454 -30.33 -12.16 -38.23
CA LEU A 454 -30.86 -12.36 -39.57
C LEU A 454 -32.40 -12.28 -39.59
N ARG A 455 -33.07 -12.60 -38.47
CA ARG A 455 -34.53 -12.47 -38.34
C ARG A 455 -34.97 -11.01 -38.33
N ARG A 456 -34.17 -10.12 -37.74
CA ARG A 456 -34.42 -8.66 -37.74
C ARG A 456 -34.22 -8.06 -39.12
N GLN A 457 -33.29 -8.61 -39.91
CA GLN A 457 -33.04 -8.20 -41.29
C GLN A 457 -34.14 -8.69 -42.25
N GLU A 458 -34.64 -9.92 -42.08
CA GLU A 458 -35.83 -10.43 -42.79
C GLU A 458 -37.10 -9.65 -42.43
N ARG A 459 -37.28 -9.28 -41.15
CA ARG A 459 -38.42 -8.47 -40.70
C ARG A 459 -38.39 -7.06 -41.32
N ARG A 460 -37.21 -6.43 -41.43
CA ARG A 460 -37.04 -5.15 -42.13
C ARG A 460 -37.29 -5.27 -43.65
N ARG A 461 -36.85 -6.36 -44.30
CA ARG A 461 -37.17 -6.64 -45.71
C ARG A 461 -38.68 -6.84 -45.93
N ARG A 462 -39.37 -7.56 -45.04
CA ARG A 462 -40.83 -7.72 -45.10
C ARG A 462 -41.58 -6.41 -44.87
N ILE A 463 -41.16 -5.57 -43.93
CA ILE A 463 -41.76 -4.25 -43.69
C ILE A 463 -41.53 -3.30 -44.87
N ALA A 464 -40.34 -3.33 -45.49
CA ALA A 464 -40.05 -2.56 -46.70
C ALA A 464 -40.90 -3.02 -47.91
N LEU A 465 -41.16 -4.32 -48.06
CA LEU A 465 -42.09 -4.84 -49.08
C LEU A 465 -43.53 -4.39 -48.83
N PHE A 466 -44.01 -4.42 -47.57
CA PHE A 466 -45.36 -3.97 -47.23
C PHE A 466 -45.56 -2.45 -47.40
N GLY A 467 -44.52 -1.64 -47.16
CA GLY A 467 -44.56 -0.20 -47.37
C GLY A 467 -44.66 0.23 -48.84
N LEU A 468 -44.24 -0.62 -49.78
CA LEU A 468 -44.36 -0.36 -51.22
C LEU A 468 -45.77 -0.62 -51.79
N PHE A 469 -46.61 -1.39 -51.10
CA PHE A 469 -47.98 -1.70 -51.53
C PHE A 469 -49.05 -0.81 -50.88
N ALA A 470 -48.68 0.04 -49.92
CA ALA A 470 -49.60 0.96 -49.24
C ALA A 470 -49.44 2.40 -49.75
N ILE A 471 -49.65 2.61 -51.06
CA ILE A 471 -49.96 3.95 -51.59
C ILE A 471 -51.48 4.14 -51.52
N PRO A 472 -52.01 5.16 -50.82
CA PRO A 472 -53.45 5.37 -50.71
C PRO A 472 -54.03 5.85 -52.03
N ILE A 473 -55.14 5.24 -52.44
CA ILE A 473 -56.01 5.57 -53.59
C ILE A 473 -56.70 6.97 -53.46
N THR A 474 -56.32 7.80 -52.48
CA THR A 474 -56.97 9.09 -52.19
C THR A 474 -56.39 10.31 -52.92
N LEU A 475 -55.49 10.14 -53.89
CA LEU A 475 -54.94 11.25 -54.70
C LEU A 475 -55.49 11.36 -56.14
N ILE A 476 -56.51 10.57 -56.51
CA ILE A 476 -57.14 10.60 -57.86
C ILE A 476 -58.45 11.43 -57.89
N GLY A 477 -58.86 12.04 -56.76
CA GLY A 477 -60.18 12.69 -56.62
C GLY A 477 -60.25 14.22 -56.72
N VAL A 478 -59.19 14.96 -57.10
CA VAL A 478 -59.19 16.45 -57.05
C VAL A 478 -58.76 17.11 -58.39
N PHE A 479 -58.94 16.44 -59.52
CA PHE A 479 -58.71 17.08 -60.84
C PHE A 479 -59.90 16.91 -61.81
N ILE A 480 -61.12 16.98 -61.29
CA ILE A 480 -62.34 17.16 -62.10
C ILE A 480 -63.13 18.32 -61.49
N PHE A 481 -62.69 19.56 -61.73
CA PHE A 481 -63.54 20.75 -61.91
C PHE A 481 -62.61 21.93 -62.20
N LEU A 482 -62.30 22.15 -63.49
CA LEU A 482 -61.95 23.44 -64.11
C LEU A 482 -61.54 23.21 -65.58
N ARG A 483 -62.53 22.92 -66.43
CA ARG A 483 -62.47 23.27 -67.85
C ARG A 483 -63.88 23.31 -68.46
N LYS A 484 -64.40 24.55 -68.52
CA LYS A 484 -65.27 25.18 -69.52
C LYS A 484 -66.57 24.49 -69.98
N THR A 485 -67.59 25.36 -70.07
CA THR A 485 -68.93 25.29 -70.70
C THR A 485 -69.98 24.44 -70.02
#